data_AF-A0A6P5T600-F1
#
_entry.id   AF-A0A6P5T600-F1
#
_cell.length_a   1.000
_cell.length_b   1.000
_cell.length_c   1.000
_cell.angle_alpha   90.00
_cell.angle_beta   90.00
_cell.angle_gamma   90.00
#
_symmetry.space_group_name_H-M   'P 1'
#
loop_
_entity.id
_entity.type
_entity.pdbx_description
1 polymer ?
#
loop_
_entity_poly.entity_id
_entity_poly.type
_entity_poly.pdbx_seq_one_letter_code
_entity_poly.pdbx_strand_id
1 'polypeptide(L)'
;MGDSQQGNNKGKGKEKENYESWTMDDTNKLLHLLVDSINSGLRDANGSLSKQNVERVILPRLNEKIKFPKTYNNYLSRNEFKKQYNKMSTLMRNNSGFGWDPIAKTFTASSDEVWKDYLKVQYNTIAFHWDAMWPHMGMQYNNV
;
A
#
# COMPACT_ATOMS: atom_id res chain seq x y z
N MET A 1 34.09 -48.20 35.25
CA MET A 1 34.25 -46.78 34.86
C MET A 1 33.55 -46.66 33.51
N GLY A 2 32.29 -46.30 33.37
CA GLY A 2 31.52 -45.32 34.14
C GLY A 2 31.88 -43.92 33.61
N ASP A 3 31.22 -43.49 32.53
CA ASP A 3 30.46 -42.24 32.49
C ASP A 3 29.75 -42.06 31.14
N SER A 4 28.43 -42.20 31.23
CA SER A 4 27.43 -41.61 30.34
C SER A 4 27.23 -40.15 30.73
N GLN A 5 26.92 -39.28 29.76
CA GLN A 5 26.13 -38.03 29.81
C GLN A 5 26.63 -37.12 28.67
N GLN A 6 25.85 -36.33 27.94
CA GLN A 6 24.43 -36.01 27.87
C GLN A 6 24.33 -35.02 26.69
N GLY A 7 23.49 -35.29 25.70
CA GLY A 7 22.36 -34.42 25.37
C GLY A 7 22.70 -33.06 24.78
N ASN A 8 22.34 -32.84 23.51
CA ASN A 8 21.38 -31.78 23.16
C ASN A 8 20.99 -31.82 21.67
N ASN A 9 19.88 -32.50 21.41
CA ASN A 9 18.94 -32.09 20.37
C ASN A 9 18.47 -30.66 20.69
N LYS A 10 18.80 -29.67 19.86
CA LYS A 10 17.92 -28.51 19.57
C LYS A 10 18.54 -27.60 18.52
N GLY A 11 18.22 -27.92 17.29
CA GLY A 11 18.34 -27.02 16.15
C GLY A 11 17.39 -27.45 15.07
N LYS A 12 16.15 -27.86 15.43
CA LYS A 12 15.03 -27.78 14.48
C LYS A 12 14.98 -26.31 14.10
N GLY A 13 15.63 -25.97 12.98
CA GLY A 13 15.39 -24.72 12.29
C GLY A 13 13.89 -24.61 12.23
N LYS A 14 13.35 -23.59 12.89
CA LYS A 14 11.94 -23.27 12.80
C LYS A 14 11.68 -23.20 11.30
N GLU A 15 11.00 -24.22 10.76
CA GLU A 15 10.25 -24.08 9.53
C GLU A 15 9.59 -22.72 9.68
N LYS A 16 9.90 -21.78 8.78
CA LYS A 16 9.24 -20.49 8.75
C LYS A 16 7.76 -20.81 8.58
N GLU A 17 7.05 -20.96 9.70
CA GLU A 17 5.62 -21.19 9.75
C GLU A 17 5.01 -20.11 8.87
N ASN A 18 4.53 -20.56 7.70
CA ASN A 18 3.74 -19.84 6.71
C ASN A 18 3.70 -18.32 6.95
N TYR A 19 4.70 -17.60 6.44
CA TYR A 19 4.53 -16.16 6.26
C TYR A 19 3.33 -15.97 5.34
N GLU A 20 2.26 -15.45 5.92
CA GLU A 20 0.91 -15.37 5.38
C GLU A 20 0.82 -14.31 4.29
N SER A 21 1.46 -14.59 3.15
CA SER A 21 1.53 -13.67 2.04
C SER A 21 0.17 -13.54 1.37
N TRP A 22 -0.25 -12.29 1.12
CA TRP A 22 -1.38 -12.01 0.25
C TRP A 22 -1.08 -12.54 -1.14
N THR A 23 -1.92 -13.44 -1.63
CA THR A 23 -1.84 -13.85 -3.03
C THR A 23 -2.41 -12.75 -3.93
N MET A 24 -2.14 -12.84 -5.23
CA MET A 24 -2.72 -11.93 -6.21
C MET A 24 -4.24 -12.10 -6.26
N ASP A 25 -4.74 -13.33 -6.11
CA ASP A 25 -6.16 -13.63 -6.07
C ASP A 25 -6.85 -13.03 -4.84
N ASP A 26 -6.22 -13.14 -3.67
CA ASP A 26 -6.72 -12.49 -2.45
C ASP A 26 -6.81 -10.97 -2.63
N THR A 27 -5.80 -10.40 -3.28
CA THR A 27 -5.70 -8.96 -3.56
C THR A 27 -6.78 -8.51 -4.53
N ASN A 28 -6.96 -9.23 -5.65
CA ASN A 28 -7.98 -8.92 -6.65
C ASN A 28 -9.39 -9.07 -6.06
N LYS A 29 -9.63 -10.13 -5.30
CA LYS A 29 -10.89 -10.34 -4.60
C LYS A 29 -11.18 -9.20 -3.62
N LEU A 30 -10.18 -8.77 -2.84
CA LEU A 30 -10.32 -7.62 -1.95
C LEU A 30 -10.68 -6.35 -2.74
N LEU A 31 -10.02 -6.08 -3.87
CA LEU A 31 -10.30 -4.91 -4.71
C LEU A 31 -11.75 -4.91 -5.25
N HIS A 32 -12.22 -6.04 -5.77
CA HIS A 32 -13.60 -6.18 -6.23
C HIS A 32 -14.61 -5.93 -5.11
N LEU A 33 -14.39 -6.54 -3.93
CA LEU A 33 -15.26 -6.34 -2.77
C LEU A 33 -15.30 -4.88 -2.30
N LEU A 34 -14.17 -4.17 -2.39
CA LEU A 34 -14.11 -2.74 -2.06
C LEU A 34 -14.91 -1.89 -3.04
N VAL A 35 -14.77 -2.14 -4.34
CA VAL A 35 -15.53 -1.42 -5.39
C VAL A 35 -17.02 -1.67 -5.21
N ASP A 36 -17.44 -2.92 -5.04
CA ASP A 36 -18.85 -3.28 -4.85
C ASP A 36 -19.45 -2.63 -3.62
N SER A 37 -18.72 -2.63 -2.49
CA SER A 37 -19.18 -2.03 -1.24
C SER A 37 -19.28 -0.52 -1.31
N ILE A 38 -18.37 0.12 -2.04
CA ILE A 38 -18.42 1.56 -2.30
C ILE A 38 -19.62 1.89 -3.19
N ASN A 39 -19.83 1.12 -4.26
CA ASN A 39 -20.96 1.30 -5.18
C ASN A 39 -22.32 1.05 -4.52
N SER A 40 -22.40 0.17 -3.53
CA SER A 40 -23.62 -0.08 -2.75
C SER A 40 -23.89 0.96 -1.66
N GLY A 41 -23.03 1.98 -1.53
CA GLY A 41 -23.27 3.10 -0.61
C GLY A 41 -22.75 2.89 0.82
N LEU A 42 -21.91 1.89 1.07
CA LEU A 42 -21.35 1.62 2.41
C LEU A 42 -20.23 2.60 2.82
N ARG A 43 -20.02 3.66 2.03
CA ARG A 43 -19.03 4.72 2.26
C ARG A 43 -19.55 5.73 3.29
N ASP A 44 -18.67 6.13 4.19
CA ASP A 44 -18.90 7.20 5.15
C ASP A 44 -18.85 8.59 4.49
N ALA A 45 -19.07 9.65 5.28
CA ALA A 45 -19.05 11.03 4.82
C ALA A 45 -17.69 11.45 4.20
N ASN A 46 -16.61 10.76 4.55
CA ASN A 46 -15.27 10.99 4.02
C ASN A 46 -14.97 10.08 2.81
N GLY A 47 -15.96 9.36 2.28
CA GLY A 47 -15.81 8.43 1.16
C GLY A 47 -15.07 7.14 1.52
N SER A 48 -14.85 6.87 2.81
CA SER A 48 -14.13 5.69 3.31
C SER A 48 -15.06 4.59 3.82
N LEU A 49 -14.57 3.36 3.86
CA LEU A 49 -15.30 2.26 4.49
C LEU A 49 -14.94 2.25 5.98
N SER A 50 -15.96 2.30 6.84
CA SER A 50 -15.76 2.19 8.27
C SER A 50 -15.22 0.81 8.65
N LYS A 51 -14.49 0.73 9.77
CA LYS A 51 -14.01 -0.56 10.32
C LYS A 51 -15.15 -1.58 10.44
N GLN A 52 -16.30 -1.14 10.94
CA GLN A 52 -17.47 -2.00 11.11
C GLN A 52 -17.98 -2.56 9.77
N ASN A 53 -18.00 -1.74 8.71
CA ASN A 53 -18.40 -2.21 7.37
C ASN A 53 -17.38 -3.19 6.79
N VAL A 54 -16.08 -2.94 7.01
CA VAL A 54 -15.02 -3.88 6.60
C VAL A 54 -15.19 -5.23 7.30
N GLU A 55 -15.37 -5.24 8.62
CA GLU A 55 -15.49 -6.47 9.41
C GLU A 55 -16.79 -7.24 9.13
N ARG A 56 -17.90 -6.55 8.84
CA ARG A 56 -19.21 -7.19 8.62
C ARG A 56 -19.48 -7.59 7.17
N VAL A 57 -18.88 -6.91 6.20
CA VAL A 57 -19.20 -7.10 4.77
C VAL A 57 -18.01 -7.64 3.99
N ILE A 58 -16.84 -7.02 4.13
CA ILE A 58 -15.66 -7.34 3.32
C ILE A 58 -15.01 -8.63 3.82
N LEU A 59 -14.64 -8.70 5.10
CA LEU A 59 -13.86 -9.82 5.63
C LEU A 59 -14.59 -11.18 5.53
N PRO A 60 -15.90 -11.30 5.80
CA PRO A 60 -16.60 -12.59 5.68
C PRO A 60 -16.56 -13.11 4.25
N ARG A 61 -16.84 -12.25 3.27
CA ARG A 61 -16.81 -12.61 1.84
C ARG A 61 -15.40 -12.91 1.35
N LEU A 62 -14.42 -12.13 1.81
CA LEU A 62 -13.02 -12.35 1.49
C LEU A 62 -12.58 -13.75 1.97
N ASN A 63 -12.88 -14.07 3.23
CA ASN A 63 -12.38 -15.27 3.91
C ASN A 63 -13.13 -16.56 3.62
N GLU A 64 -14.29 -16.51 2.95
CA GLU A 64 -15.13 -17.69 2.64
C GLU A 64 -14.36 -18.92 2.10
N LYS A 65 -13.31 -18.68 1.32
CA LYS A 65 -12.52 -19.74 0.67
C LYS A 65 -11.02 -19.65 0.98
N ILE A 66 -10.62 -18.77 1.89
CA ILE A 66 -9.21 -18.56 2.20
C ILE A 66 -8.81 -19.48 3.36
N LYS A 67 -7.75 -20.26 3.15
CA LYS A 67 -7.21 -21.19 4.17
C LYS A 67 -6.80 -20.48 5.46
N PHE A 68 -6.30 -19.25 5.35
CA PHE A 68 -5.89 -18.39 6.45
C PHE A 68 -6.73 -17.11 6.45
N PRO A 69 -7.77 -17.02 7.31
CA PRO A 69 -8.68 -15.89 7.34
C PRO A 69 -7.97 -14.56 7.62
N LYS A 70 -8.21 -13.57 6.76
CA LYS A 70 -7.70 -12.21 6.92
C LYS A 70 -8.44 -11.45 8.01
N THR A 71 -7.69 -10.77 8.85
CA THR A 71 -8.20 -9.86 9.88
C THR A 71 -8.27 -8.42 9.38
N TYR A 72 -8.88 -7.54 10.17
CA TYR A 72 -8.85 -6.11 9.89
C TYR A 72 -7.42 -5.54 9.82
N ASN A 73 -6.48 -6.06 10.61
CA ASN A 73 -5.08 -5.63 10.53
C ASN A 73 -4.43 -6.04 9.19
N ASN A 74 -4.77 -7.23 8.67
CA ASN A 74 -4.34 -7.62 7.33
C ASN A 74 -4.95 -6.71 6.25
N TYR A 75 -6.20 -6.27 6.42
CA TYR A 75 -6.82 -5.29 5.54
C TYR A 75 -6.07 -3.95 5.55
N LEU A 76 -5.72 -3.44 6.73
CA LEU A 76 -4.99 -2.17 6.86
C LEU A 76 -3.65 -2.20 6.12
N SER A 77 -2.93 -3.33 6.16
CA SER A 77 -1.68 -3.47 5.41
C SER A 77 -1.87 -3.47 3.89
N ARG A 78 -3.09 -3.71 3.38
CA ARG A 78 -3.45 -3.55 1.96
C ARG A 78 -4.15 -2.23 1.62
N ASN A 79 -4.47 -1.38 2.60
CA ASN A 79 -5.07 -0.07 2.30
C ASN A 79 -4.11 0.88 1.54
N GLU A 80 -2.84 0.49 1.37
CA GLU A 80 -1.88 1.17 0.51
C GLU A 80 -2.38 1.29 -0.95
N PHE A 81 -3.27 0.41 -1.42
CA PHE A 81 -3.91 0.54 -2.73
C PHE A 81 -4.64 1.87 -2.90
N LYS A 82 -5.32 2.37 -1.85
CA LYS A 82 -5.98 3.68 -1.91
C LYS A 82 -4.97 4.82 -2.05
N LYS A 83 -3.84 4.75 -1.36
CA LYS A 83 -2.78 5.76 -1.51
C LYS A 83 -2.20 5.75 -2.92
N GLN A 84 -1.93 4.56 -3.48
CA GLN A 84 -1.43 4.46 -4.86
C GLN A 84 -2.48 4.98 -5.85
N TYR A 85 -3.75 4.62 -5.69
CA TYR A 85 -4.86 5.16 -6.48
C TYR A 85 -5.01 6.68 -6.33
N ASN A 86 -4.82 7.25 -5.14
CA ASN A 86 -4.90 8.69 -4.93
C ASN A 86 -3.76 9.42 -5.64
N LYS A 87 -2.53 8.89 -5.59
CA LYS A 87 -1.41 9.41 -6.39
C LYS A 87 -1.74 9.35 -7.89
N MET A 88 -2.28 8.21 -8.33
CA MET A 88 -2.75 7.96 -9.69
C MET A 88 -3.77 8.98 -10.18
N SER A 89 -4.84 9.15 -9.40
CA SER A 89 -5.96 10.01 -9.75
C SER A 89 -5.58 11.47 -9.67
N THR A 90 -4.68 11.84 -8.75
CA THR A 90 -4.08 13.18 -8.70
C THR A 90 -3.26 13.45 -9.96
N LEU A 91 -2.43 12.51 -10.40
CA LEU A 91 -1.66 12.61 -11.65
C LEU A 91 -2.62 12.85 -12.84
N MET A 92 -3.65 12.02 -12.97
CA MET A 92 -4.62 12.09 -14.06
C MET A 92 -5.48 13.36 -14.05
N ARG A 93 -5.83 13.89 -12.86
CA ARG A 93 -6.66 15.10 -12.74
C ARG A 93 -5.89 16.40 -12.99
N ASN A 94 -4.61 16.43 -12.61
CA ASN A 94 -3.85 17.67 -12.56
C ASN A 94 -2.87 17.87 -13.71
N ASN A 95 -2.67 16.87 -14.59
CA ASN A 95 -1.73 16.98 -15.70
C ASN A 95 -2.37 16.57 -17.03
N SER A 96 -2.71 17.58 -17.84
CA SER A 96 -2.98 17.41 -19.27
C SER A 96 -1.74 16.84 -19.96
N GLY A 97 -1.87 15.73 -20.68
CA GLY A 97 -0.76 15.07 -21.39
C GLY A 97 -0.42 13.66 -20.90
N PHE A 98 -1.03 13.20 -19.81
CA PHE A 98 -0.96 11.80 -19.38
C PHE A 98 -2.21 11.01 -19.80
N GLY A 99 -1.99 9.79 -20.25
CA GLY A 99 -3.01 8.79 -20.58
C GLY A 99 -2.73 7.46 -19.88
N TRP A 100 -3.74 6.60 -19.85
CA TRP A 100 -3.64 5.24 -19.33
C TRP A 100 -3.68 4.24 -20.48
N ASP A 101 -2.67 3.38 -20.60
CA ASP A 101 -2.68 2.24 -21.52
C ASP A 101 -3.27 1.02 -20.81
N PRO A 102 -4.50 0.58 -21.16
CA PRO A 102 -5.13 -0.57 -20.52
C PRO A 102 -4.48 -1.91 -20.88
N ILE A 103 -3.71 -1.98 -21.97
CA ILE A 103 -3.04 -3.20 -22.44
C ILE A 103 -1.73 -3.37 -21.70
N ALA A 104 -0.85 -2.37 -21.75
CA ALA A 104 0.43 -2.39 -21.06
C ALA A 104 0.27 -2.21 -19.54
N LYS A 105 -0.88 -1.70 -19.08
CA LYS A 105 -1.17 -1.33 -17.68
C LYS A 105 -0.18 -0.30 -17.15
N THR A 106 0.18 0.66 -17.98
CA THR A 106 1.17 1.72 -17.69
C THR A 106 0.61 3.09 -18.05
N PHE A 107 1.23 4.14 -17.50
CA PHE A 107 1.00 5.49 -17.99
C PHE A 107 1.75 5.75 -19.26
N THR A 108 1.07 6.42 -20.16
CA THR A 108 1.65 7.02 -21.34
C THR A 108 1.65 8.53 -21.15
N ALA A 109 2.71 9.19 -21.59
CA ALA A 109 2.69 10.64 -21.74
C ALA A 109 2.73 10.97 -23.24
N SER A 110 2.14 12.10 -23.62
CA SER A 110 2.21 12.59 -25.00
C SER A 110 3.63 12.98 -25.43
N SER A 111 4.52 13.29 -24.48
CA SER A 111 5.94 13.55 -24.72
C SER A 111 6.79 13.32 -23.46
N ASP A 112 8.11 13.21 -23.63
CA ASP A 112 9.07 13.13 -22.51
C ASP A 112 9.09 14.40 -21.65
N GLU A 113 8.71 15.55 -22.21
CA GLU A 113 8.64 16.83 -21.50
C GLU A 113 7.57 16.82 -20.41
N VAL A 114 6.43 16.17 -20.68
CA VAL A 114 5.35 15.97 -19.71
C VAL A 114 5.83 15.16 -18.49
N TRP A 115 6.66 14.14 -18.70
CA TRP A 115 7.32 13.41 -17.60
C TRP A 115 8.31 14.30 -16.84
N LYS A 116 9.15 15.08 -17.54
CA LYS A 116 10.15 15.96 -16.93
C LYS A 116 9.52 17.05 -16.06
N ASP A 117 8.46 17.68 -16.52
CA ASP A 117 7.80 18.75 -15.78
C ASP A 117 7.07 18.22 -14.54
N TYR A 118 6.43 17.05 -14.63
CA TYR A 118 5.89 16.37 -13.47
C TYR A 118 6.96 16.08 -12.41
N LEU A 119 8.12 15.56 -12.82
CA LEU A 119 9.22 15.24 -11.90
C LEU A 119 9.82 16.50 -11.26
N LYS A 120 9.94 17.61 -12.00
CA LYS A 120 10.38 18.91 -11.44
C LYS A 120 9.45 19.40 -10.34
N VAL A 121 8.14 19.34 -10.53
CA VAL A 121 7.16 19.76 -9.50
C VAL A 121 7.31 18.91 -8.23
N GLN A 122 7.49 17.60 -8.37
CA GLN A 122 7.70 16.70 -7.23
C GLN A 122 9.00 17.00 -6.50
N TYR A 123 10.10 17.21 -7.25
CA TYR A 123 11.40 17.56 -6.67
C TYR A 123 11.35 18.90 -5.94
N ASN A 124 10.72 19.91 -6.53
CA ASN A 124 10.55 21.22 -5.93
C ASN A 124 9.64 21.16 -4.68
N THR A 125 8.57 20.36 -4.70
CA THR A 125 7.68 20.18 -3.54
C THR A 125 8.42 19.54 -2.37
N ILE A 126 9.25 18.54 -2.64
CA ILE A 126 10.09 17.90 -1.63
C ILE A 126 11.15 18.89 -1.11
N ALA A 127 11.82 19.62 -2.00
CA ALA A 127 12.81 20.64 -1.62
C ALA A 127 12.20 21.74 -0.75
N PHE A 128 11.04 22.29 -1.13
CA PHE A 128 10.30 23.25 -0.32
C PHE A 128 9.90 22.71 1.05
N HIS A 129 9.49 21.44 1.13
CA HIS A 129 9.16 20.81 2.41
C HIS A 129 10.39 20.71 3.32
N TRP A 130 11.55 20.35 2.78
CA TRP A 130 12.81 20.32 3.52
C TRP A 130 13.28 21.72 3.95
N ASP A 131 13.21 22.72 3.08
CA ASP A 131 13.57 24.11 3.39
C ASP A 131 12.65 24.71 4.46
N ALA A 132 11.36 24.36 4.46
CA ALA A 132 10.42 24.78 5.50
C ALA A 132 10.67 24.08 6.85
N MET A 133 11.19 22.85 6.84
CA MET A 133 11.54 22.11 8.06
C MET A 133 12.94 22.44 8.58
N TRP A 134 13.81 22.99 7.73
CA TRP A 134 15.21 23.31 8.03
C TRP A 134 15.41 24.18 9.29
N PRO A 135 14.64 25.26 9.52
CA PRO A 135 14.77 26.06 10.74
C PRO A 135 14.32 25.32 12.01
N HIS A 136 13.34 24.42 11.89
CA HIS A 136 12.80 23.65 13.02
C HIS A 136 13.70 22.48 13.43
N MET A 137 14.55 22.00 12.53
CA MET A 137 15.55 20.96 12.81
C MET A 137 16.86 21.50 13.39
N GLY A 138 16.95 22.82 13.66
CA GLY A 138 18.10 23.43 14.32
C GLY A 138 19.39 23.44 13.51
N MET A 139 19.32 23.24 12.18
CA MET A 139 20.49 23.30 11.30
C MET A 139 20.71 24.74 10.81
N GLN A 140 21.87 25.33 11.12
CA GLN A 140 22.26 26.64 10.58
C GLN A 140 23.00 26.45 9.26
N TYR A 141 22.77 27.33 8.29
CA TYR A 141 23.59 27.38 7.08
C TYR A 141 24.99 27.83 7.47
N ASN A 142 25.96 26.93 7.38
CA ASN A 142 27.37 27.31 7.41
C ASN A 142 27.68 27.99 6.07
N ASN A 143 27.72 29.33 6.08
CA ASN A 143 28.22 30.11 4.97
C ASN A 143 29.71 29.77 4.79
N VAL A 144 30.07 29.29 3.60
CA VAL A 144 31.45 29.28 3.09
C VAL A 144 31.65 30.54 2.28
#